data_AF-A0ABD3SCH5-F1
#
_entry.id   AF-A0ABD3SCH5-F1
#
_cell.length_a   1.000
_cell.length_b   1.000
_cell.length_c   1.000
_cell.angle_alpha   90.00
_cell.angle_beta   90.00
_cell.angle_gamma   90.00
#
_symmetry.space_group_name_H-M   'P 1'
#
loop_
_entity.id
_entity.type
_entity.pdbx_description
1 polymer ?
#
loop_
_entity_poly.entity_id
_entity_poly.type
_entity_poly.pdbx_seq_one_letter_code
_entity_poly.pdbx_strand_id
1 'polypeptide(L)'
;MIAIATTMESECLWPIHANDDQYLFRLVSTFGWDDATSFCDRLVRDLEHASAACRRHARRRDAVEDDNVDVDVDVDDSNDDDDGDEQDVVGYDDGLGERFGSDHSDGTTIIRTTTLAPRDDEVDGIHSRRRRRRRRRRRRNQLMARRRLHERLRIARGQLYYRDQWKNTPLHAASYVQPPINVITGLFRLGRALRTHGDGGDGTVDDEWRKMGGGCDDCDAPIWATTSGDGSTAFLVACSTGASTSVLHAYLDEVEHYIERKWSHPHYSRMIAIMPDDQETSPLSGWMSFHFHELSMARRKPPSLSGGLGTIVGDYWNFACRALAFATPHIRPHSPHLTPVLVHRCASVADHCPAMLLEWIVANSHGAGDDDSDDDGQFQGEACAATADVRGRLPLHRALEVADTSTSRTFEMDVMLDFDVATDVESEVVNATMPSPSEANSSVTAPIAETVRTRRIEGTVMDGYTRPQKNRAQIVKTLLKWHPQAAATPFPEGGSPLVHAIGNGGSWHTADCNNGNMGLLQLLWMHAPEQSVEPDPSTGLYPFMLAATVSVGWRDRNKFEVIENVYNLLRKNPQLVFGALLPANNAV
;
A
#
# COMPACT_ATOMS: atom_id res chain seq x y z
N MET A 1 -10.56 -25.59 -34.49
CA MET A 1 -11.37 -24.39 -34.80
C MET A 1 -11.15 -23.22 -33.83
N ILE A 2 -10.06 -23.15 -33.05
CA ILE A 2 -9.76 -22.02 -32.13
C ILE A 2 -8.57 -21.14 -32.63
N ALA A 3 -7.91 -21.50 -33.74
CA ALA A 3 -6.66 -20.86 -34.17
C ALA A 3 -6.80 -19.79 -35.29
N ILE A 4 -8.01 -19.41 -35.72
CA ILE A 4 -8.19 -18.46 -36.85
C ILE A 4 -8.77 -17.10 -36.41
N ALA A 5 -9.21 -16.95 -35.15
CA ALA A 5 -9.80 -15.69 -34.66
C ALA A 5 -8.79 -14.66 -34.09
N THR A 6 -7.49 -14.99 -34.00
CA THR A 6 -6.54 -14.19 -33.21
C THR A 6 -5.93 -12.96 -33.90
N THR A 7 -6.15 -12.74 -35.20
CA THR A 7 -5.40 -11.70 -35.93
C THR A 7 -6.22 -10.55 -36.51
N MET A 8 -7.56 -10.61 -36.52
CA MET A 8 -8.40 -9.51 -37.06
C MET A 8 -9.36 -8.83 -36.07
N GLU A 9 -9.51 -9.31 -34.82
CA GLU A 9 -10.54 -8.80 -33.90
C GLU A 9 -10.05 -7.79 -32.84
N SER A 10 -8.74 -7.53 -32.75
CA SER A 10 -8.20 -6.73 -31.64
C SER A 10 -8.58 -5.24 -31.68
N GLU A 11 -8.80 -4.63 -32.85
CA GLU A 11 -9.07 -3.17 -32.93
C GLU A 11 -10.55 -2.81 -32.76
N CYS A 12 -11.49 -3.74 -32.99
CA CYS A 12 -12.94 -3.46 -32.94
C CYS A 12 -13.64 -3.81 -31.62
N LEU A 13 -13.00 -4.53 -30.70
CA LEU A 13 -13.62 -4.94 -29.42
C LEU A 13 -13.57 -3.86 -28.33
N TRP A 14 -12.79 -2.79 -28.52
CA TRP A 14 -12.65 -1.74 -27.52
C TRP A 14 -13.97 -1.09 -27.04
N PRO A 15 -14.93 -0.77 -27.93
CA PRO A 15 -16.18 -0.14 -27.51
C PRO A 15 -17.01 -1.00 -26.55
N ILE A 16 -16.85 -2.32 -26.61
CA ILE A 16 -17.61 -3.26 -25.79
C ILE A 16 -17.08 -3.27 -24.36
N HIS A 17 -15.75 -3.33 -24.20
CA HIS A 17 -15.12 -3.32 -22.88
C HIS A 17 -15.15 -1.94 -22.20
N ALA A 18 -15.17 -0.87 -22.99
CA ALA A 18 -15.22 0.50 -22.48
C ALA A 18 -16.52 0.86 -21.73
N ASN A 19 -17.61 0.11 -21.96
CA ASN A 19 -18.90 0.32 -21.30
C ASN A 19 -19.05 -0.50 -20.02
N ASP A 20 -18.13 -1.41 -19.75
CA ASP A 20 -18.21 -2.34 -18.62
C ASP A 20 -17.13 -2.00 -17.60
N ASP A 21 -17.44 -1.11 -16.66
CA ASP A 21 -16.50 -0.60 -15.65
C ASP A 21 -15.90 -1.70 -14.76
N GLN A 22 -16.47 -2.91 -14.77
CA GLN A 22 -16.02 -4.06 -13.96
C GLN A 22 -15.12 -5.03 -14.76
N TYR A 23 -14.85 -4.76 -16.04
CA TYR A 23 -14.15 -5.68 -16.92
C TYR A 23 -12.77 -6.06 -16.38
N LEU A 24 -11.94 -5.07 -16.03
CA LEU A 24 -10.61 -5.33 -15.47
C LEU A 24 -10.69 -6.09 -14.14
N PHE A 25 -11.63 -5.72 -13.26
CA PHE A 25 -11.84 -6.42 -11.98
C PHE A 25 -12.20 -7.90 -12.19
N ARG A 26 -13.09 -8.21 -13.14
CA ARG A 26 -13.45 -9.60 -13.46
C ARG A 26 -12.28 -10.38 -14.01
N LEU A 27 -11.48 -9.80 -14.91
CA LEU A 27 -10.31 -10.50 -15.45
C LEU A 27 -9.31 -10.88 -14.34
N VAL A 28 -8.99 -9.96 -13.43
CA VAL A 28 -8.02 -10.23 -12.37
C VAL A 28 -8.55 -11.15 -11.28
N SER A 29 -9.86 -11.10 -10.96
CA SER A 29 -10.49 -11.98 -9.96
C SER A 29 -10.79 -13.40 -10.48
N THR A 30 -10.85 -13.59 -11.79
CA THR A 30 -11.17 -14.89 -12.42
C THR A 30 -9.98 -15.54 -13.12
N PHE A 31 -8.75 -15.16 -12.76
CA PHE A 31 -7.50 -15.70 -13.32
C PHE A 31 -7.28 -15.44 -14.82
N GLY A 32 -8.01 -14.48 -15.42
CA GLY A 32 -7.82 -13.98 -16.78
C GLY A 32 -6.60 -13.06 -16.90
N TRP A 33 -5.45 -13.51 -16.40
CA TRP A 33 -4.26 -12.70 -16.15
C TRP A 33 -3.63 -12.15 -17.44
N ASP A 34 -3.50 -12.97 -18.49
CA ASP A 34 -2.92 -12.53 -19.76
C ASP A 34 -3.79 -11.45 -20.45
N ASP A 35 -5.11 -11.61 -20.37
CA ASP A 35 -6.07 -10.63 -20.87
C ASP A 35 -6.04 -9.36 -20.03
N ALA A 36 -5.92 -9.48 -18.69
CA ALA A 36 -5.79 -8.33 -17.80
C ALA A 36 -4.52 -7.52 -18.09
N THR A 37 -3.37 -8.18 -18.23
CA THR A 37 -2.10 -7.54 -18.61
C THR A 37 -2.21 -6.89 -19.99
N SER A 38 -2.73 -7.61 -20.98
CA SER A 38 -2.92 -7.09 -22.34
C SER A 38 -3.84 -5.88 -22.38
N PHE A 39 -4.90 -5.89 -21.57
CA PHE A 39 -5.84 -4.79 -21.42
C PHE A 39 -5.18 -3.57 -20.77
N CYS A 40 -4.43 -3.76 -19.69
CA CYS A 40 -3.65 -2.70 -19.05
C CYS A 40 -2.64 -2.07 -20.01
N ASP A 41 -1.85 -2.87 -20.71
CA ASP A 41 -0.85 -2.40 -21.67
C ASP A 41 -1.47 -1.64 -22.85
N ARG A 42 -2.70 -2.02 -23.25
CA ARG A 42 -3.44 -1.31 -24.31
C ARG A 42 -3.97 0.04 -23.80
N LEU A 43 -4.50 0.10 -22.58
CA LEU A 43 -4.92 1.35 -21.93
C LEU A 43 -3.75 2.34 -21.78
N VAL A 44 -2.59 1.85 -21.33
CA VAL A 44 -1.38 2.67 -21.21
C VAL A 44 -0.99 3.27 -22.56
N ARG A 45 -0.91 2.45 -23.63
CA ARG A 45 -0.58 2.93 -24.99
C ARG A 45 -1.58 3.97 -25.50
N ASP A 46 -2.87 3.76 -25.28
CA ASP A 46 -3.93 4.69 -25.68
C ASP A 46 -3.78 6.06 -24.98
N LEU A 47 -3.47 6.05 -23.68
CA LEU A 47 -3.21 7.26 -22.90
C LEU A 47 -1.97 7.99 -23.42
N GLU A 48 -0.87 7.27 -23.66
CA GLU A 48 0.38 7.84 -24.19
C GLU A 48 0.17 8.47 -25.58
N HIS A 49 -0.55 7.78 -26.47
CA HIS A 49 -0.86 8.29 -27.80
C HIS A 49 -1.74 9.54 -27.76
N ALA A 50 -2.78 9.54 -26.92
CA ALA A 50 -3.67 10.68 -26.76
C ALA A 50 -2.95 11.89 -26.14
N SER A 51 -2.08 11.64 -25.15
CA SER A 51 -1.22 12.65 -24.52
C SER A 51 -0.21 13.23 -25.49
N ALA A 52 0.47 12.38 -26.28
CA ALA A 52 1.39 12.82 -27.33
C ALA A 52 0.69 13.64 -28.43
N ALA A 53 -0.56 13.31 -28.78
CA ALA A 53 -1.37 14.14 -29.68
C ALA A 53 -1.64 15.53 -29.08
N CYS A 54 -2.04 15.59 -27.80
CA CYS A 54 -2.25 16.86 -27.09
C CYS A 54 -0.99 17.73 -27.05
N ARG A 55 0.16 17.15 -26.68
CA ARG A 55 1.46 17.86 -26.62
C ARG A 55 1.90 18.38 -27.99
N ARG A 56 1.70 17.60 -29.06
CA ARG A 56 1.98 18.06 -30.44
C ARG A 56 1.10 19.24 -30.84
N HIS A 57 -0.15 19.27 -30.40
CA HIS A 57 -1.03 20.42 -30.64
C HIS A 57 -0.65 21.64 -29.81
N ALA A 58 -0.21 21.47 -28.57
CA ALA A 58 0.28 22.54 -27.70
C ALA A 58 1.55 23.20 -28.24
N ARG A 59 2.60 22.43 -28.55
CA ARG A 59 3.86 22.98 -29.10
C ARG A 59 3.68 23.74 -30.42
N ARG A 60 2.70 23.31 -31.24
CA ARG A 60 2.34 24.01 -32.49
C ARG A 60 1.62 25.33 -32.27
N ARG A 61 1.06 25.56 -31.08
CA ARG A 61 0.49 26.84 -30.69
C ARG A 61 1.61 27.80 -30.31
N ASP A 62 2.50 27.36 -29.42
CA ASP A 62 3.62 28.17 -28.91
C ASP A 62 4.53 28.64 -30.06
N ALA A 63 4.91 27.72 -30.96
CA ALA A 63 5.73 28.06 -32.14
C ALA A 63 5.07 29.04 -33.14
N VAL A 64 3.76 29.27 -33.04
CA VAL A 64 3.03 30.21 -33.93
C VAL A 64 2.80 31.55 -33.22
N GLU A 65 2.82 31.56 -31.90
CA GLU A 65 2.76 32.79 -31.11
C GLU A 65 4.12 33.52 -31.17
N ASP A 66 5.25 32.80 -31.15
CA ASP A 66 6.60 33.38 -31.30
C ASP A 66 6.83 34.05 -32.68
N ASP A 67 6.31 33.47 -33.77
CA ASP A 67 6.44 34.03 -35.14
C ASP A 67 5.63 35.32 -35.37
N ASN A 68 4.81 35.78 -34.41
CA ASN A 68 4.00 37.01 -34.54
C ASN A 68 4.45 38.15 -33.60
N VAL A 69 5.62 38.07 -32.96
CA VAL A 69 6.08 39.08 -31.98
C VAL A 69 6.76 40.30 -32.63
N ASP A 70 7.04 40.32 -33.93
CA ASP A 70 7.86 41.38 -34.56
C ASP A 70 7.11 42.54 -35.26
N VAL A 71 5.89 42.88 -34.85
CA VAL A 71 5.28 44.15 -35.31
C VAL A 71 4.50 44.81 -34.18
N ASP A 72 5.23 45.41 -33.24
CA ASP A 72 4.74 46.57 -32.47
C ASP A 72 4.55 47.73 -33.46
N VAL A 73 3.41 47.74 -34.16
CA VAL A 73 2.85 49.02 -34.61
C VAL A 73 1.89 49.41 -33.51
N ASP A 74 2.32 50.36 -32.69
CA ASP A 74 1.48 51.16 -31.82
C ASP A 74 0.38 51.83 -32.68
N VAL A 75 -0.68 51.09 -33.01
CA VAL A 75 -1.94 51.67 -33.48
C VAL A 75 -2.83 51.74 -32.26
N ASP A 76 -2.82 52.94 -31.68
CA ASP A 76 -3.75 53.45 -30.68
C ASP A 76 -5.16 53.47 -31.30
N ASP A 77 -5.83 52.33 -31.37
CA ASP A 77 -7.20 52.20 -31.89
C ASP A 77 -8.17 52.03 -30.72
N SER A 78 -8.52 53.19 -30.17
CA SER A 78 -9.71 53.35 -29.35
C SER A 78 -10.94 53.39 -30.27
N ASN A 79 -11.98 52.66 -29.86
CA ASN A 79 -13.32 52.54 -30.45
C ASN A 79 -13.50 51.41 -31.46
N ASP A 80 -14.24 50.38 -31.07
CA ASP A 80 -15.63 50.20 -31.54
C ASP A 80 -16.19 48.89 -30.96
N ASP A 81 -16.93 49.06 -29.88
CA ASP A 81 -17.97 48.12 -29.47
C ASP A 81 -19.09 48.20 -30.52
N ASP A 82 -19.11 47.27 -31.48
CA ASP A 82 -20.28 47.06 -32.34
C ASP A 82 -20.64 45.56 -32.38
N ASP A 83 -21.52 45.19 -31.45
CA ASP A 83 -22.23 43.92 -31.36
C ASP A 83 -23.23 43.79 -32.53
N GLY A 84 -22.70 43.51 -33.72
CA GLY A 84 -23.50 43.12 -34.89
C GLY A 84 -23.91 41.65 -34.82
N ASP A 85 -25.03 41.35 -34.17
CA ASP A 85 -25.77 40.08 -34.30
C ASP A 85 -26.19 39.86 -35.76
N GLU A 86 -25.39 39.12 -36.55
CA GLU A 86 -25.83 38.53 -37.82
C GLU A 86 -26.84 37.41 -37.52
N GLN A 87 -28.12 37.79 -37.44
CA GLN A 87 -29.24 36.86 -37.56
C GLN A 87 -29.31 36.36 -39.01
N ASP A 88 -28.99 35.08 -39.21
CA ASP A 88 -29.34 34.33 -40.41
C ASP A 88 -30.86 34.28 -40.55
N VAL A 89 -31.43 35.23 -41.29
CA VAL A 89 -32.83 35.22 -41.72
C VAL A 89 -33.00 34.16 -42.81
N VAL A 90 -33.54 33.01 -42.41
CA VAL A 90 -33.99 31.95 -43.32
C VAL A 90 -35.29 32.42 -43.96
N GLY A 91 -35.20 33.00 -45.14
CA GLY A 91 -36.35 33.31 -45.99
C GLY A 91 -36.96 32.04 -46.57
N TYR A 92 -38.14 31.66 -46.07
CA TYR A 92 -39.09 30.85 -46.82
C TYR A 92 -39.71 31.72 -47.91
N ASP A 93 -39.58 31.33 -49.17
CA ASP A 93 -40.47 31.81 -50.23
C ASP A 93 -41.06 30.62 -50.97
N ASP A 94 -42.34 30.41 -50.68
CA ASP A 94 -43.25 29.44 -51.28
C ASP A 94 -44.04 30.21 -52.36
N GLY A 95 -44.14 29.66 -53.57
CA GLY A 95 -45.33 29.91 -54.39
C GLY A 95 -45.14 30.38 -55.83
N LEU A 96 -45.30 29.39 -56.73
CA LEU A 96 -46.22 29.38 -57.88
C LEU A 96 -46.22 30.54 -58.90
N GLY A 97 -46.03 30.20 -60.19
CA GLY A 97 -46.63 31.00 -61.27
C GLY A 97 -46.11 30.80 -62.69
N GLU A 98 -46.73 29.86 -63.40
CA GLU A 98 -47.06 29.83 -64.83
C GLU A 98 -46.23 30.56 -65.93
N ARG A 99 -45.90 29.74 -66.96
CA ARG A 99 -46.04 29.94 -68.43
C ARG A 99 -45.63 31.28 -69.07
N PHE A 100 -44.70 31.20 -70.04
CA PHE A 100 -44.92 31.32 -71.50
C PHE A 100 -43.53 31.21 -72.20
N GLY A 101 -43.38 30.40 -73.25
CA GLY A 101 -43.21 30.90 -74.63
C GLY A 101 -41.74 31.30 -74.93
N SER A 102 -40.96 30.44 -75.60
CA SER A 102 -40.70 30.46 -77.05
C SER A 102 -39.50 31.31 -77.47
N ASP A 103 -38.62 30.66 -78.23
CA ASP A 103 -37.74 31.18 -79.27
C ASP A 103 -36.34 31.77 -78.99
N HIS A 104 -35.37 31.07 -79.60
CA HIS A 104 -34.29 31.57 -80.46
C HIS A 104 -33.45 32.75 -79.98
N SER A 105 -32.19 32.47 -79.64
CA SER A 105 -31.06 32.95 -80.44
C SER A 105 -29.73 32.39 -79.94
N ASP A 106 -28.99 31.76 -80.85
CA ASP A 106 -27.55 31.60 -80.77
C ASP A 106 -26.89 32.96 -80.52
N GLY A 107 -26.24 33.08 -79.36
CA GLY A 107 -25.47 34.25 -78.96
C GLY A 107 -24.19 33.80 -78.29
N THR A 108 -23.15 33.59 -79.09
CA THR A 108 -21.77 33.41 -78.63
C THR A 108 -21.32 34.69 -77.93
N THR A 109 -21.62 34.80 -76.64
CA THR A 109 -21.13 35.88 -75.78
C THR A 109 -19.64 35.69 -75.58
N ILE A 110 -18.84 36.43 -76.35
CA ILE A 110 -17.42 36.63 -76.09
C ILE A 110 -17.33 37.36 -74.74
N ILE A 111 -17.11 36.60 -73.67
CA ILE A 111 -16.75 37.14 -72.36
C ILE A 111 -15.38 37.79 -72.53
N ARG A 112 -15.35 39.10 -72.76
CA ARG A 112 -14.15 39.92 -72.56
C ARG A 112 -13.82 39.86 -71.08
N THR A 113 -12.87 39.00 -70.72
CA THR A 113 -12.16 38.99 -69.45
C THR A 113 -11.37 40.30 -69.34
N THR A 114 -12.03 41.35 -68.86
CA THR A 114 -11.33 42.48 -68.24
C THR A 114 -10.70 41.98 -66.96
N THR A 115 -9.45 41.53 -67.05
CA THR A 115 -8.54 41.33 -65.91
C THR A 115 -8.30 42.68 -65.24
N LEU A 116 -9.27 43.09 -64.41
CA LEU A 116 -9.04 44.09 -63.38
C LEU A 116 -8.11 43.43 -62.37
N ALA A 117 -6.89 43.96 -62.25
CA ALA A 117 -5.96 43.55 -61.21
C ALA A 117 -6.67 43.68 -59.85
N PRO A 118 -6.63 42.65 -58.97
CA PRO A 118 -7.21 42.75 -57.64
C PRO A 118 -6.61 43.96 -56.94
N ARG A 119 -7.45 44.77 -56.31
CA ARG A 119 -6.97 45.84 -55.44
C ARG A 119 -6.19 45.19 -54.30
N ASP A 120 -5.02 45.74 -53.95
CA ASP A 120 -4.11 45.14 -52.96
C ASP A 120 -4.81 44.89 -51.60
N ASP A 121 -5.84 45.69 -51.26
CA ASP A 121 -6.69 45.52 -50.05
C ASP A 121 -7.46 44.19 -50.01
N GLU A 122 -7.78 43.59 -51.17
CA GLU A 122 -8.57 42.36 -51.26
C GLU A 122 -7.70 41.10 -50.98
N VAL A 123 -6.40 41.19 -51.27
CA VAL A 123 -5.44 40.11 -51.07
C VAL A 123 -5.19 39.90 -49.57
N ASP A 124 -5.06 40.97 -48.80
CA ASP A 124 -4.87 40.93 -47.34
C ASP A 124 -6.09 40.35 -46.61
N GLY A 125 -7.30 40.64 -47.08
CA GLY A 125 -8.54 40.03 -46.57
C GLY A 125 -8.56 38.50 -46.74
N ILE A 126 -8.08 37.99 -47.88
CA ILE A 126 -8.03 36.54 -48.16
C ILE A 126 -7.00 35.85 -47.26
N HIS A 127 -5.81 36.45 -47.07
CA HIS A 127 -4.78 35.90 -46.18
C HIS A 127 -5.25 35.88 -44.71
N SER A 128 -5.92 36.94 -44.26
CA SER A 128 -6.50 37.04 -42.92
C SER A 128 -7.59 35.98 -42.68
N ARG A 129 -8.51 35.80 -43.63
CA ARG A 129 -9.55 34.74 -43.56
C ARG A 129 -8.94 33.34 -43.54
N ARG A 130 -7.91 33.07 -44.36
CA ARG A 130 -7.19 31.78 -44.36
C ARG A 130 -6.46 31.53 -43.04
N ARG A 131 -5.81 32.54 -42.45
CA ARG A 131 -5.17 32.47 -41.13
C ARG A 131 -6.19 32.18 -40.03
N ARG A 132 -7.32 32.90 -39.99
CA ARG A 132 -8.43 32.66 -39.04
C ARG A 132 -9.00 31.23 -39.15
N ARG A 133 -9.26 30.73 -40.37
CA ARG A 133 -9.73 29.35 -40.60
C ARG A 133 -8.72 28.30 -40.12
N ARG A 134 -7.42 28.51 -40.37
CA ARG A 134 -6.35 27.62 -39.87
C ARG A 134 -6.28 27.63 -38.35
N ARG A 135 -6.38 28.79 -37.70
CA ARG A 135 -6.43 28.92 -36.23
C ARG A 135 -7.66 28.19 -35.65
N ARG A 136 -8.85 28.38 -36.23
CA ARG A 136 -10.08 27.66 -35.82
C ARG A 136 -9.94 26.13 -35.96
N ARG A 137 -9.40 25.63 -37.09
CA ARG A 137 -9.16 24.19 -37.29
C ARG A 137 -8.14 23.63 -36.28
N ARG A 138 -7.07 24.37 -35.98
CA ARG A 138 -6.07 23.97 -34.98
C ARG A 138 -6.70 23.89 -33.58
N ARG A 139 -7.45 24.91 -33.16
CA ARG A 139 -8.19 24.93 -31.88
C ARG A 139 -9.18 23.76 -31.80
N ARG A 140 -9.96 23.49 -32.86
CA ARG A 140 -10.86 22.34 -32.93
C ARG A 140 -10.11 21.01 -32.79
N ASN A 141 -9.00 20.82 -33.51
CA ASN A 141 -8.21 19.59 -33.41
C ASN A 141 -7.60 19.41 -32.02
N GLN A 142 -7.11 20.49 -31.40
CA GLN A 142 -6.60 20.48 -30.03
C GLN A 142 -7.70 20.12 -29.04
N LEU A 143 -8.89 20.71 -29.16
CA LEU A 143 -10.05 20.40 -28.33
C LEU A 143 -10.46 18.94 -28.47
N MET A 144 -10.53 18.42 -29.70
CA MET A 144 -10.87 17.00 -29.94
C MET A 144 -9.79 16.06 -29.38
N ALA A 145 -8.51 16.42 -29.48
CA ALA A 145 -7.42 15.66 -28.87
C ALA A 145 -7.53 15.65 -27.34
N ARG A 146 -7.79 16.81 -26.71
CA ARG A 146 -8.04 16.92 -25.27
C ARG A 146 -9.24 16.07 -24.86
N ARG A 147 -10.39 16.20 -25.53
CA ARG A 147 -11.60 15.39 -25.25
C ARG A 147 -11.32 13.90 -25.33
N ARG A 148 -10.59 13.46 -26.37
CA ARG A 148 -10.18 12.04 -26.49
C ARG A 148 -9.30 11.60 -25.32
N LEU A 149 -8.32 12.40 -24.93
CA LEU A 149 -7.48 12.07 -23.76
C LEU A 149 -8.32 11.98 -22.47
N HIS A 150 -9.22 12.93 -22.22
CA HIS A 150 -10.09 12.92 -21.04
C HIS A 150 -10.99 11.68 -21.01
N GLU A 151 -11.57 11.31 -22.14
CA GLU A 151 -12.39 10.11 -22.23
C GLU A 151 -11.59 8.84 -21.96
N ARG A 152 -10.36 8.75 -22.48
CA ARG A 152 -9.45 7.61 -22.20
C ARG A 152 -9.06 7.56 -20.72
N LEU A 153 -8.76 8.70 -20.11
CA LEU A 153 -8.47 8.80 -18.68
C LEU A 153 -9.68 8.35 -17.83
N ARG A 154 -10.89 8.79 -18.20
CA ARG A 154 -12.14 8.41 -17.55
C ARG A 154 -12.32 6.89 -17.53
N ILE A 155 -12.21 6.25 -18.70
CA ILE A 155 -12.37 4.79 -18.85
C ILE A 155 -11.28 4.06 -18.05
N ALA A 156 -10.01 4.42 -18.25
CA ALA A 156 -8.90 3.76 -17.56
C ALA A 156 -9.02 3.86 -16.03
N ARG A 157 -9.46 5.01 -15.52
CA ARG A 157 -9.69 5.23 -14.09
C ARG A 157 -10.88 4.42 -13.59
N GLY A 158 -12.00 4.42 -14.31
CA GLY A 158 -13.18 3.62 -13.98
C GLY A 158 -12.84 2.14 -13.84
N GLN A 159 -12.02 1.62 -14.74
CA GLN A 159 -11.53 0.23 -14.68
C GLN A 159 -10.59 0.00 -13.48
N LEU A 160 -9.56 0.83 -13.31
CA LEU A 160 -8.51 0.59 -12.31
C LEU A 160 -9.00 0.82 -10.87
N TYR A 161 -9.93 1.75 -10.67
CA TYR A 161 -10.47 2.14 -9.37
C TYR A 161 -11.91 1.65 -9.16
N TYR A 162 -12.41 0.75 -10.01
CA TYR A 162 -13.66 0.06 -9.75
C TYR A 162 -13.62 -0.56 -8.35
N ARG A 163 -14.71 -0.41 -7.59
CA ARG A 163 -14.85 -0.96 -6.24
C ARG A 163 -16.00 -1.94 -6.23
N ASP A 164 -15.75 -3.17 -5.78
CA ASP A 164 -16.80 -4.16 -5.58
C ASP A 164 -17.63 -3.87 -4.31
N GLN A 165 -18.52 -4.80 -3.93
CA GLN A 165 -19.36 -4.67 -2.74
C GLN A 165 -18.59 -4.62 -1.41
N TRP A 166 -17.33 -5.07 -1.39
CA TRP A 166 -16.41 -4.95 -0.25
C TRP A 166 -15.41 -3.81 -0.42
N LYS A 167 -15.65 -2.93 -1.40
CA LYS A 167 -14.77 -1.82 -1.81
C LYS A 167 -13.39 -2.27 -2.28
N ASN A 168 -13.21 -3.52 -2.69
CA ASN A 168 -11.95 -4.00 -3.26
C ASN A 168 -11.76 -3.43 -4.66
N THR A 169 -10.53 -2.99 -4.94
CA THR A 169 -10.10 -2.60 -6.29
C THR A 169 -9.63 -3.83 -7.09
N PRO A 170 -9.47 -3.74 -8.42
CA PRO A 170 -8.79 -4.79 -9.19
C PRO A 170 -7.44 -5.22 -8.61
N LEU A 171 -6.70 -4.28 -8.01
CA LEU A 171 -5.43 -4.60 -7.36
C LEU A 171 -5.62 -5.47 -6.10
N HIS A 172 -6.65 -5.20 -5.28
CA HIS A 172 -7.00 -6.08 -4.14
C HIS A 172 -7.41 -7.47 -4.62
N ALA A 173 -8.30 -7.53 -5.62
CA ALA A 173 -8.75 -8.79 -6.19
C ALA A 173 -7.60 -9.63 -6.75
N ALA A 174 -6.63 -9.00 -7.44
CA ALA A 174 -5.42 -9.67 -7.87
C ALA A 174 -4.63 -10.21 -6.67
N SER A 175 -4.40 -9.40 -5.63
CA SER A 175 -3.65 -9.80 -4.44
C SER A 175 -4.24 -11.00 -3.68
N TYR A 176 -5.56 -11.18 -3.70
CA TYR A 176 -6.21 -12.33 -3.06
C TYR A 176 -5.87 -13.67 -3.71
N VAL A 177 -5.50 -13.68 -4.99
CA VAL A 177 -5.36 -14.90 -5.79
C VAL A 177 -3.92 -15.23 -6.19
N GLN A 178 -2.93 -14.72 -5.45
CA GLN A 178 -1.49 -14.93 -5.70
C GLN A 178 -1.11 -14.65 -7.17
N PRO A 179 -1.26 -13.40 -7.63
CA PRO A 179 -1.21 -13.09 -9.05
C PRO A 179 0.22 -13.18 -9.57
N PRO A 180 0.41 -13.46 -10.87
CA PRO A 180 1.73 -13.39 -11.48
C PRO A 180 2.18 -11.92 -11.58
N ILE A 181 3.49 -11.70 -11.50
CA ILE A 181 4.08 -10.36 -11.39
C ILE A 181 3.73 -9.43 -12.57
N ASN A 182 3.46 -9.98 -13.76
CA ASN A 182 3.06 -9.23 -14.94
C ASN A 182 1.68 -8.55 -14.77
N VAL A 183 0.75 -9.16 -14.04
CA VAL A 183 -0.56 -8.54 -13.75
C VAL A 183 -0.38 -7.34 -12.84
N ILE A 184 0.34 -7.51 -11.73
CA ILE A 184 0.64 -6.43 -10.78
C ILE A 184 1.39 -5.29 -11.45
N THR A 185 2.41 -5.61 -12.25
CA THR A 185 3.18 -4.62 -13.02
C THR A 185 2.30 -3.89 -14.03
N GLY A 186 1.38 -4.57 -14.70
CA GLY A 186 0.41 -3.97 -15.62
C GLY A 186 -0.51 -2.98 -14.92
N LEU A 187 -1.06 -3.34 -13.76
CA LEU A 187 -1.90 -2.47 -12.94
C LEU A 187 -1.13 -1.22 -12.46
N PHE A 188 0.12 -1.38 -12.01
CA PHE A 188 0.99 -0.26 -11.62
C PHE A 188 1.37 0.65 -12.79
N ARG A 189 1.69 0.10 -13.96
CA ARG A 189 1.93 0.90 -15.17
C ARG A 189 0.70 1.73 -15.54
N LEU A 190 -0.49 1.14 -15.45
CA LEU A 190 -1.74 1.86 -15.69
C LEU A 190 -1.96 2.97 -14.65
N GLY A 191 -1.74 2.69 -13.37
CA GLY A 191 -1.82 3.70 -12.30
C GLY A 191 -0.86 4.87 -12.51
N ARG A 192 0.40 4.60 -12.87
CA ARG A 192 1.39 5.64 -13.19
C ARG A 192 1.01 6.44 -14.43
N ALA A 193 0.49 5.80 -15.47
CA ALA A 193 0.03 6.49 -16.69
C ALA A 193 -1.16 7.41 -16.40
N LEU A 194 -2.12 6.96 -15.58
CA LEU A 194 -3.23 7.78 -15.11
C LEU A 194 -2.74 9.01 -14.36
N ARG A 195 -1.80 8.85 -13.42
CA ARG A 195 -1.26 9.98 -12.65
C ARG A 195 -0.47 10.96 -13.53
N THR A 196 0.43 10.43 -14.36
CA THR A 196 1.28 11.24 -15.25
C THR A 196 0.47 12.06 -16.27
N HIS A 197 -0.69 11.54 -16.70
CA HIS A 197 -1.53 12.20 -17.70
C HIS A 197 -2.75 12.91 -17.12
N GLY A 198 -3.12 12.60 -15.88
CA GLY A 198 -4.18 13.27 -15.12
C GLY A 198 -3.73 14.60 -14.51
N ASP A 199 -2.52 14.65 -13.92
CA ASP A 199 -1.97 15.83 -13.22
C ASP A 199 -1.47 16.93 -14.19
N GLY A 200 -2.08 17.05 -15.37
CA GLY A 200 -1.67 17.93 -16.46
C GLY A 200 -1.90 19.43 -16.20
N GLY A 201 -1.43 19.96 -15.06
CA GLY A 201 -0.94 21.32 -14.81
C GLY A 201 -1.85 22.52 -15.02
N ASP A 202 -3.01 22.37 -15.66
CA ASP A 202 -3.91 23.48 -16.00
C ASP A 202 -4.85 23.85 -14.84
N GLY A 203 -4.83 23.09 -13.72
CA GLY A 203 -5.62 23.31 -12.49
C GLY A 203 -7.16 23.24 -12.66
N THR A 204 -7.66 23.36 -13.88
CA THR A 204 -9.08 23.42 -14.25
C THR A 204 -9.70 22.05 -14.39
N VAL A 205 -8.88 21.04 -14.69
CA VAL A 205 -9.32 19.66 -14.91
C VAL A 205 -9.44 18.93 -13.57
N ASP A 206 -8.55 19.20 -12.61
CA ASP A 206 -8.54 18.59 -11.28
C ASP A 206 -9.82 18.83 -10.48
N ASP A 207 -10.45 20.00 -10.68
CA ASP A 207 -11.68 20.37 -9.97
C ASP A 207 -12.89 19.54 -10.40
N GLU A 208 -13.05 19.23 -11.70
CA GLU A 208 -14.13 18.36 -12.17
C GLU A 208 -13.92 16.91 -11.73
N TRP A 209 -12.68 16.42 -11.73
CA TRP A 209 -12.38 15.05 -11.30
C TRP A 209 -12.55 14.84 -9.81
N ARG A 210 -12.10 15.80 -8.97
CA ARG A 210 -12.36 15.78 -7.53
C ARG A 210 -13.86 15.84 -7.22
N LYS A 211 -14.62 16.59 -8.01
CA LYS A 211 -16.10 16.67 -7.89
C LYS A 211 -16.79 15.38 -8.32
N MET A 212 -16.35 14.74 -9.41
CA MET A 212 -16.94 13.47 -9.88
C MET A 212 -16.62 12.28 -8.95
N GLY A 213 -15.50 12.31 -8.23
CA GLY A 213 -15.10 11.28 -7.26
C GLY A 213 -15.91 11.27 -5.96
N GLY A 214 -16.93 12.12 -5.80
CA GLY A 214 -17.79 12.12 -4.61
C GLY A 214 -17.09 12.61 -3.34
N GLY A 215 -16.10 13.50 -3.46
CA GLY A 215 -15.45 14.13 -2.31
C GLY A 215 -14.69 13.15 -1.40
N CYS A 216 -14.37 11.95 -1.89
CA CYS A 216 -13.64 10.97 -1.12
C CYS A 216 -12.17 11.40 -1.01
N ASP A 217 -11.64 11.56 0.21
CA ASP A 217 -10.22 11.87 0.42
C ASP A 217 -9.29 10.79 -0.20
N ASP A 218 -9.82 9.58 -0.43
CA ASP A 218 -9.13 8.46 -1.09
C ASP A 218 -8.88 8.64 -2.60
N CYS A 219 -9.55 9.61 -3.23
CA CYS A 219 -9.60 9.72 -4.68
C CYS A 219 -8.24 10.15 -5.28
N ASP A 220 -7.33 10.71 -4.47
CA ASP A 220 -5.95 11.08 -4.85
C ASP A 220 -4.89 10.05 -4.42
N ALA A 221 -5.31 8.95 -3.77
CA ALA A 221 -4.42 7.91 -3.30
C ALA A 221 -3.83 7.10 -4.49
N PRO A 222 -2.51 6.81 -4.47
CA PRO A 222 -1.93 5.80 -5.36
C PRO A 222 -2.72 4.49 -5.30
N ILE A 223 -2.83 3.76 -6.41
CA ILE A 223 -3.63 2.53 -6.45
C ILE A 223 -3.22 1.51 -5.38
N TRP A 224 -1.93 1.41 -5.04
CA TRP A 224 -1.41 0.54 -3.98
C TRP A 224 -1.83 0.98 -2.57
N ALA A 225 -2.12 2.26 -2.37
CA ALA A 225 -2.50 2.85 -1.09
C ALA A 225 -4.04 2.92 -0.91
N THR A 226 -4.80 2.55 -1.93
CA THR A 226 -6.26 2.45 -1.79
C THR A 226 -6.60 1.37 -0.78
N THR A 227 -7.60 1.64 0.06
CA THR A 227 -8.08 0.70 1.06
C THR A 227 -9.40 0.07 0.64
N SER A 228 -9.59 -1.20 1.01
CA SER A 228 -10.87 -1.91 0.94
C SER A 228 -11.81 -1.51 2.09
N GLY A 229 -12.97 -2.17 2.17
CA GLY A 229 -14.02 -1.84 3.13
C GLY A 229 -13.64 -2.04 4.60
N ASP A 230 -12.68 -2.93 4.85
CA ASP A 230 -12.05 -3.27 6.14
C ASP A 230 -10.75 -2.48 6.39
N GLY A 231 -10.47 -1.44 5.60
CA GLY A 231 -9.25 -0.64 5.73
C GLY A 231 -7.96 -1.31 5.21
N SER A 232 -8.02 -2.57 4.77
CA SER A 232 -6.86 -3.28 4.23
C SER A 232 -6.37 -2.63 2.93
N THR A 233 -5.05 -2.60 2.73
CA THR A 233 -4.48 -2.20 1.42
C THR A 233 -4.23 -3.44 0.58
N ALA A 234 -4.18 -3.28 -0.75
CA ALA A 234 -3.84 -4.40 -1.64
C ALA A 234 -2.45 -5.00 -1.35
N PHE A 235 -1.53 -4.22 -0.77
CA PHE A 235 -0.23 -4.71 -0.30
C PHE A 235 -0.37 -5.60 0.93
N LEU A 236 -1.17 -5.18 1.93
CA LEU A 236 -1.49 -5.99 3.11
C LEU A 236 -2.12 -7.32 2.71
N VAL A 237 -3.08 -7.29 1.78
CA VAL A 237 -3.71 -8.50 1.24
C VAL A 237 -2.68 -9.42 0.57
N ALA A 238 -1.78 -8.88 -0.25
CA ALA A 238 -0.74 -9.69 -0.90
C ALA A 238 0.21 -10.34 0.13
N CYS A 239 0.53 -9.61 1.20
CA CYS A 239 1.34 -10.11 2.31
C CYS A 239 0.65 -11.25 3.06
N SER A 240 -0.66 -11.14 3.33
CA SER A 240 -1.42 -12.12 4.11
C SER A 240 -1.82 -13.37 3.31
N THR A 241 -1.97 -13.26 1.99
CA THR A 241 -2.34 -14.37 1.09
C THR A 241 -1.15 -15.18 0.61
N GLY A 242 0.08 -14.77 0.95
CA GLY A 242 1.30 -15.46 0.55
C GLY A 242 1.70 -15.21 -0.89
N ALA A 243 1.55 -13.97 -1.39
CA ALA A 243 2.06 -13.60 -2.70
C ALA A 243 3.58 -13.83 -2.79
N SER A 244 4.07 -14.07 -4.02
CA SER A 244 5.50 -14.31 -4.23
C SER A 244 6.35 -13.10 -3.84
N THR A 245 7.59 -13.33 -3.40
CA THR A 245 8.53 -12.26 -3.05
C THR A 245 8.72 -11.26 -4.20
N SER A 246 8.71 -11.73 -5.45
CA SER A 246 8.80 -10.86 -6.63
C SER A 246 7.60 -9.91 -6.75
N VAL A 247 6.39 -10.37 -6.45
CA VAL A 247 5.19 -9.51 -6.40
C VAL A 247 5.33 -8.48 -5.29
N LEU A 248 5.74 -8.90 -4.09
CA LEU A 248 5.90 -8.00 -2.95
C LEU A 248 7.00 -6.96 -3.19
N HIS A 249 8.09 -7.32 -3.85
CA HIS A 249 9.09 -6.36 -4.31
C HIS A 249 8.53 -5.37 -5.33
N ALA A 250 7.66 -5.80 -6.25
CA ALA A 250 7.00 -4.89 -7.18
C ALA A 250 6.14 -3.84 -6.46
N TYR A 251 5.49 -4.19 -5.35
CA TYR A 251 4.79 -3.21 -4.50
C TYR A 251 5.75 -2.20 -3.88
N LEU A 252 6.86 -2.66 -3.31
CA LEU A 252 7.86 -1.77 -2.71
C LEU A 252 8.51 -0.84 -3.75
N ASP A 253 8.81 -1.35 -4.94
CA ASP A 253 9.32 -0.55 -6.06
C ASP A 253 8.30 0.51 -6.50
N GLU A 254 7.01 0.17 -6.52
CA GLU A 254 5.95 1.12 -6.86
C GLU A 254 5.81 2.21 -5.78
N VAL A 255 5.93 1.86 -4.51
CA VAL A 255 5.94 2.84 -3.42
C VAL A 255 7.10 3.81 -3.58
N GLU A 256 8.30 3.27 -3.79
CA GLU A 256 9.53 4.04 -3.96
C GLU A 256 9.39 5.04 -5.11
N HIS A 257 8.83 4.59 -6.23
CA HIS A 257 8.53 5.43 -7.38
C HIS A 257 7.69 6.66 -7.02
N TYR A 258 6.64 6.50 -6.21
CA TYR A 258 5.77 7.63 -5.83
C TYR A 258 6.45 8.57 -4.83
N ILE A 259 7.27 8.03 -3.93
CA ILE A 259 8.07 8.84 -2.98
C ILE A 259 9.09 9.69 -3.74
N GLU A 260 9.85 9.10 -4.66
CA GLU A 260 10.86 9.79 -5.47
C GLU A 260 10.26 10.91 -6.32
N ARG A 261 9.08 10.66 -6.89
CA ARG A 261 8.33 11.64 -7.67
C ARG A 261 7.64 12.72 -6.84
N LYS A 262 7.66 12.61 -5.50
CA LYS A 262 6.88 13.44 -4.58
C LYS A 262 5.37 13.43 -4.93
N TRP A 263 4.90 12.33 -5.50
CA TRP A 263 3.50 12.15 -5.90
C TRP A 263 2.62 11.66 -4.76
N SER A 264 3.21 11.16 -3.68
CA SER A 264 2.48 10.72 -2.50
C SER A 264 2.76 11.63 -1.31
N HIS A 265 1.71 11.93 -0.55
CA HIS A 265 1.87 12.47 0.79
C HIS A 265 2.69 11.48 1.65
N PRO A 266 3.59 11.94 2.54
CA PRO A 266 4.37 11.07 3.45
C PRO A 266 3.52 10.17 4.35
N HIS A 267 2.22 10.42 4.42
CA HIS A 267 1.25 9.55 5.09
C HIS A 267 1.15 8.17 4.41
N TYR A 268 1.10 8.12 3.08
CA TYR A 268 0.89 6.87 2.34
C TYR A 268 2.06 5.89 2.52
N SER A 269 3.30 6.38 2.66
CA SER A 269 4.45 5.50 2.92
C SER A 269 4.37 4.81 4.29
N ARG A 270 3.68 5.39 5.27
CA ARG A 270 3.47 4.77 6.58
C ARG A 270 2.46 3.61 6.52
N MET A 271 1.53 3.63 5.56
CA MET A 271 0.49 2.59 5.42
C MET A 271 1.07 1.22 5.07
N ILE A 272 2.28 1.18 4.49
CA ILE A 272 2.95 -0.04 4.02
C ILE A 272 3.48 -0.90 5.18
N ALA A 273 3.82 -0.28 6.30
CA ALA A 273 4.49 -0.96 7.39
C ALA A 273 3.70 -0.98 8.70
N ILE A 274 2.79 -0.02 8.90
CA ILE A 274 2.24 0.26 10.23
C ILE A 274 0.73 0.06 10.30
N MET A 275 -0.03 0.22 9.21
CA MET A 275 -1.48 0.08 9.33
C MET A 275 -1.82 -1.37 9.70
N PRO A 276 -2.34 -1.60 10.92
CA PRO A 276 -2.97 -2.86 11.22
C PRO A 276 -4.24 -2.93 10.38
N ASP A 277 -4.62 -4.11 9.90
CA ASP A 277 -6.03 -4.33 9.56
C ASP A 277 -6.89 -4.19 10.84
N ASP A 278 -8.20 -4.27 10.67
CA ASP A 278 -9.14 -4.41 11.78
C ASP A 278 -8.85 -5.65 12.67
N GLN A 279 -7.87 -6.49 12.31
CA GLN A 279 -7.39 -7.66 13.06
C GLN A 279 -6.03 -7.41 13.75
N GLU A 280 -5.57 -6.17 13.82
CA GLU A 280 -4.30 -5.76 14.43
C GLU A 280 -3.03 -6.32 13.75
N THR A 281 -3.14 -6.86 12.52
CA THR A 281 -2.01 -7.41 11.79
C THR A 281 -1.40 -6.39 10.83
N SER A 282 -0.10 -6.12 10.98
CA SER A 282 0.63 -5.31 10.00
C SER A 282 1.00 -6.14 8.77
N PRO A 283 1.23 -5.52 7.59
CA PRO A 283 1.67 -6.24 6.38
C PRO A 283 2.91 -7.09 6.63
N LEU A 284 3.86 -6.56 7.39
CA LEU A 284 5.06 -7.30 7.79
C LEU A 284 4.70 -8.47 8.72
N SER A 285 3.81 -8.28 9.70
CA SER A 285 3.42 -9.36 10.61
C SER A 285 2.65 -10.48 9.90
N GLY A 286 1.72 -10.14 9.00
CA GLY A 286 0.97 -11.10 8.20
C GLY A 286 1.90 -11.92 7.31
N TRP A 287 2.80 -11.23 6.59
CA TRP A 287 3.80 -11.87 5.75
C TRP A 287 4.76 -12.76 6.54
N MET A 288 5.29 -12.26 7.66
CA MET A 288 6.20 -13.04 8.52
C MET A 288 5.51 -14.26 9.10
N SER A 289 4.23 -14.15 9.49
CA SER A 289 3.46 -15.28 10.02
C SER A 289 3.23 -16.37 8.97
N PHE A 290 2.92 -15.97 7.73
CA PHE A 290 2.73 -16.89 6.62
C PHE A 290 4.03 -17.64 6.27
N HIS A 291 5.15 -16.92 6.20
CA HIS A 291 6.44 -17.49 5.78
C HIS A 291 7.31 -18.03 6.94
N PHE A 292 6.87 -17.90 8.19
CA PHE A 292 7.61 -18.38 9.36
C PHE A 292 7.97 -19.87 9.24
N HIS A 293 7.03 -20.68 8.74
CA HIS A 293 7.28 -22.11 8.56
C HIS A 293 8.42 -22.36 7.56
N GLU A 294 8.40 -21.68 6.41
CA GLU A 294 9.43 -21.80 5.38
C GLU A 294 10.81 -21.36 5.89
N LEU A 295 10.86 -20.22 6.58
CA LEU A 295 12.09 -19.72 7.22
C LEU A 295 12.62 -20.69 8.27
N SER A 296 11.74 -21.29 9.07
CA SER A 296 12.13 -22.28 10.08
C SER A 296 12.66 -23.58 9.47
N MET A 297 12.10 -24.00 8.33
CA MET A 297 12.52 -25.18 7.59
C MET A 297 13.84 -24.94 6.86
N ALA A 298 14.05 -23.74 6.31
CA ALA A 298 15.31 -23.34 5.70
C ALA A 298 16.48 -23.47 6.67
N ARG A 299 16.27 -23.08 7.95
CA ARG A 299 17.29 -23.17 9.01
C ARG A 299 17.71 -24.60 9.35
N ARG A 300 16.82 -25.58 9.19
CA ARG A 300 17.11 -26.98 9.54
C ARG A 300 17.91 -27.71 8.46
N LYS A 301 17.99 -27.16 7.23
CA LYS A 301 18.73 -27.79 6.15
C LYS A 301 20.24 -27.49 6.28
N PRO A 302 21.10 -28.52 6.13
CA PRO A 302 22.53 -28.32 6.22
C PRO A 302 23.05 -27.41 5.08
N PRO A 303 24.10 -26.61 5.32
CA PRO A 303 24.63 -25.64 4.37
C PRO A 303 25.07 -26.25 3.03
N SER A 304 25.36 -27.55 2.98
CA SER A 304 25.78 -28.26 1.76
C SER A 304 24.68 -28.43 0.70
N LEU A 305 23.41 -28.19 1.05
CA LEU A 305 22.26 -28.24 0.12
C LEU A 305 21.69 -26.84 -0.16
N SER A 306 22.41 -25.78 0.23
CA SER A 306 21.86 -24.42 0.39
C SER A 306 21.88 -23.54 -0.85
N GLY A 307 22.50 -23.97 -1.95
CA GLY A 307 22.75 -23.10 -3.13
C GLY A 307 21.51 -22.37 -3.68
N GLY A 308 20.32 -22.97 -3.60
CA GLY A 308 19.06 -22.32 -3.97
C GLY A 308 18.18 -21.83 -2.81
N LEU A 309 18.47 -22.24 -1.56
CA LEU A 309 17.72 -21.77 -0.38
C LEU A 309 18.30 -20.48 0.20
N GLY A 310 19.60 -20.24 0.03
CA GLY A 310 20.27 -19.02 0.46
C GLY A 310 19.72 -17.78 -0.27
N THR A 311 19.41 -17.91 -1.56
CA THR A 311 18.81 -16.83 -2.36
C THR A 311 17.40 -16.50 -1.87
N ILE A 312 16.58 -17.53 -1.62
CA ILE A 312 15.21 -17.35 -1.13
C ILE A 312 15.21 -16.62 0.21
N VAL A 313 15.98 -17.11 1.19
CA VAL A 313 16.07 -16.47 2.53
C VAL A 313 16.65 -15.06 2.43
N GLY A 314 17.63 -14.83 1.55
CA GLY A 314 18.17 -13.50 1.27
C GLY A 314 17.12 -12.54 0.73
N ASP A 315 16.31 -12.97 -0.24
CA ASP A 315 15.21 -12.18 -0.81
C ASP A 315 14.14 -11.87 0.25
N TYR A 316 13.80 -12.85 1.11
CA TYR A 316 12.92 -12.66 2.26
C TYR A 316 13.44 -11.53 3.16
N TRP A 317 14.70 -11.61 3.59
CA TRP A 317 15.24 -10.60 4.50
C TRP A 317 15.43 -9.23 3.83
N ASN A 318 15.79 -9.21 2.55
CA ASN A 318 15.86 -7.98 1.77
C ASN A 318 14.49 -7.29 1.74
N PHE A 319 13.42 -8.02 1.43
CA PHE A 319 12.06 -7.50 1.47
C PHE A 319 11.71 -6.92 2.85
N ALA A 320 11.94 -7.68 3.92
CA ALA A 320 11.64 -7.23 5.29
C ALA A 320 12.40 -5.94 5.64
N CYS A 321 13.68 -5.85 5.28
CA CYS A 321 14.49 -4.65 5.50
C CYS A 321 13.97 -3.44 4.69
N ARG A 322 13.61 -3.65 3.42
CA ARG A 322 13.01 -2.59 2.59
C ARG A 322 11.67 -2.13 3.16
N ALA A 323 10.79 -3.05 3.56
CA ALA A 323 9.51 -2.73 4.18
C ALA A 323 9.69 -1.92 5.48
N LEU A 324 10.65 -2.32 6.34
CA LEU A 324 11.00 -1.57 7.54
C LEU A 324 11.55 -0.17 7.24
N ALA A 325 12.29 0.01 6.14
CA ALA A 325 12.79 1.32 5.72
C ALA A 325 11.65 2.28 5.32
N PHE A 326 10.57 1.78 4.72
CA PHE A 326 9.39 2.61 4.40
C PHE A 326 8.56 3.00 5.63
N ALA A 327 8.65 2.25 6.72
CA ALA A 327 8.03 2.60 8.02
C ALA A 327 8.58 3.90 8.62
N THR A 328 9.74 4.35 8.13
CA THR A 328 10.43 5.57 8.58
C THR A 328 10.21 6.74 7.63
N PRO A 329 9.32 7.69 7.94
CA PRO A 329 9.37 8.97 7.25
C PRO A 329 10.77 9.58 7.47
N HIS A 330 11.36 10.12 6.39
CA HIS A 330 12.66 10.82 6.34
C HIS A 330 13.93 10.00 6.11
N ILE A 331 13.86 8.67 6.02
CA ILE A 331 15.04 7.83 5.74
C ILE A 331 14.99 7.37 4.29
N ARG A 332 16.02 7.71 3.51
CA ARG A 332 16.15 7.22 2.13
C ARG A 332 16.53 5.74 2.18
N PRO A 333 15.85 4.85 1.42
CA PRO A 333 16.11 3.41 1.41
C PRO A 333 17.53 3.00 0.95
N HIS A 334 18.35 3.94 0.48
CA HIS A 334 19.71 3.69 -0.01
C HIS A 334 20.84 4.30 0.86
N SER A 335 20.55 4.77 2.08
CA SER A 335 21.61 5.33 2.94
C SER A 335 22.44 4.22 3.61
N PRO A 336 23.78 4.21 3.54
CA PRO A 336 24.62 3.20 4.20
C PRO A 336 24.57 3.24 5.74
N HIS A 337 23.90 4.23 6.35
CA HIS A 337 23.67 4.31 7.81
C HIS A 337 22.37 3.60 8.27
N LEU A 338 21.86 2.65 7.49
CA LEU A 338 20.58 1.98 7.76
C LEU A 338 20.64 0.97 8.90
N THR A 339 21.79 0.39 9.25
CA THR A 339 21.83 -0.71 10.24
C THR A 339 21.31 -0.30 11.62
N PRO A 340 21.79 0.80 12.24
CA PRO A 340 21.26 1.22 13.55
C PRO A 340 19.77 1.56 13.47
N VAL A 341 19.33 2.17 12.36
CA VAL A 341 17.92 2.49 12.11
C VAL A 341 17.07 1.23 12.03
N LEU A 342 17.50 0.23 11.24
CA LEU A 342 16.78 -1.02 11.06
C LEU A 342 16.74 -1.84 12.36
N VAL A 343 17.81 -1.79 13.17
CA VAL A 343 17.86 -2.35 14.52
C VAL A 343 16.82 -1.70 15.43
N HIS A 344 16.75 -0.36 15.46
CA HIS A 344 15.70 0.39 16.15
C HIS A 344 14.30 0.01 15.71
N ARG A 345 14.11 -0.26 14.42
CA ARG A 345 12.80 -0.61 13.86
C ARG A 345 12.40 -2.03 14.20
N CYS A 346 13.30 -2.99 14.06
CA CYS A 346 13.07 -4.35 14.55
C CYS A 346 12.69 -4.35 16.02
N ALA A 347 13.38 -3.54 16.83
CA ALA A 347 13.02 -3.35 18.22
C ALA A 347 11.64 -2.70 18.42
N SER A 348 11.29 -1.68 17.62
CA SER A 348 9.98 -1.01 17.71
C SER A 348 8.79 -1.90 17.32
N VAL A 349 9.03 -3.02 16.63
CA VAL A 349 8.02 -4.04 16.30
C VAL A 349 8.41 -5.40 16.89
N ALA A 350 9.07 -5.42 18.05
CA ALA A 350 9.69 -6.62 18.60
C ALA A 350 8.72 -7.80 18.83
N ASP A 351 7.45 -7.51 19.05
CA ASP A 351 6.39 -8.51 19.18
C ASP A 351 6.16 -9.28 17.86
N HIS A 352 6.29 -8.61 16.72
CA HIS A 352 6.07 -9.16 15.40
C HIS A 352 7.37 -9.50 14.65
N CYS A 353 8.50 -8.98 15.13
CA CYS A 353 9.79 -9.15 14.49
C CYS A 353 10.52 -10.38 15.05
N PRO A 354 10.89 -11.37 14.22
CA PRO A 354 11.74 -12.47 14.65
C PRO A 354 13.15 -11.95 14.93
N ALA A 355 13.74 -12.38 16.04
CA ALA A 355 15.12 -12.02 16.40
C ALA A 355 16.16 -12.35 15.30
N MET A 356 15.87 -13.33 14.44
CA MET A 356 16.72 -13.67 13.29
C MET A 356 16.83 -12.54 12.27
N LEU A 357 15.78 -11.72 12.07
CA LEU A 357 15.85 -10.56 11.17
C LEU A 357 16.85 -9.54 11.73
N LEU A 358 16.78 -9.29 13.04
CA LEU A 358 17.69 -8.40 13.74
C LEU A 358 19.15 -8.88 13.62
N GLU A 359 19.41 -10.16 13.87
CA GLU A 359 20.73 -10.78 13.70
C GLU A 359 21.23 -10.70 12.24
N TRP A 360 20.34 -10.95 11.27
CA TRP A 360 20.67 -10.87 9.85
C TRP A 360 21.04 -9.45 9.43
N ILE A 361 20.31 -8.43 9.91
CA ILE A 361 20.59 -7.01 9.62
C ILE A 361 22.02 -6.65 10.03
N VAL A 362 22.44 -7.06 11.24
CA VAL A 362 23.79 -6.79 11.76
C VAL A 362 24.85 -7.63 11.07
N ALA A 363 24.55 -8.88 10.70
CA ALA A 363 25.51 -9.75 10.03
C ALA A 363 25.82 -9.30 8.59
N ASN A 364 24.85 -8.71 7.88
CA ASN A 364 25.00 -8.33 6.46
C ASN A 364 25.37 -6.86 6.23
N SER A 365 25.57 -6.07 7.29
CA SER A 365 26.00 -4.69 7.15
C SER A 365 27.49 -4.52 6.83
N HIS A 366 28.25 -5.61 6.82
CA HIS A 366 29.59 -5.68 6.26
C HIS A 366 29.51 -5.84 4.74
N GLY A 367 29.28 -4.73 4.05
CA GLY A 367 29.30 -4.71 2.60
C GLY A 367 30.69 -5.04 2.07
N ALA A 368 30.89 -6.26 1.54
CA ALA A 368 31.74 -6.64 0.41
C ALA A 368 33.16 -6.01 0.30
N GLY A 369 33.75 -5.56 1.40
CA GLY A 369 35.03 -4.86 1.44
C GLY A 369 36.07 -5.69 2.19
N ASP A 370 36.97 -6.31 1.42
CA ASP A 370 38.29 -6.86 1.79
C ASP A 370 38.34 -7.89 2.95
N ASP A 371 37.89 -9.08 2.56
CA ASP A 371 38.04 -10.49 2.98
C ASP A 371 39.05 -11.00 4.04
N ASP A 372 39.77 -10.21 4.86
CA ASP A 372 40.83 -10.80 5.72
C ASP A 372 40.80 -10.46 7.24
N SER A 373 39.76 -9.81 7.79
CA SER A 373 39.64 -9.62 9.26
C SER A 373 38.59 -10.55 9.90
N ASP A 374 39.06 -11.61 10.57
CA ASP A 374 38.25 -12.59 11.32
C ASP A 374 37.49 -12.02 12.55
N ASP A 375 37.42 -10.69 12.78
CA ASP A 375 37.09 -10.12 14.12
C ASP A 375 35.89 -9.13 14.23
N ASP A 376 35.11 -8.82 13.19
CA ASP A 376 34.31 -7.57 13.25
C ASP A 376 32.77 -7.70 13.40
N GLY A 377 32.22 -8.91 13.60
CA GLY A 377 30.77 -9.10 13.75
C GLY A 377 30.18 -8.55 15.06
N GLN A 378 30.94 -8.60 16.15
CA GLN A 378 30.47 -8.21 17.48
C GLN A 378 30.46 -6.68 17.68
N PHE A 379 31.47 -5.99 17.16
CA PHE A 379 31.59 -4.53 17.27
C PHE A 379 30.45 -3.77 16.60
N GLN A 380 29.97 -4.26 15.45
CA GLN A 380 28.87 -3.58 14.74
C GLN A 380 27.52 -3.77 15.44
N GLY A 381 27.27 -4.97 15.99
CA GLY A 381 26.10 -5.21 16.82
C GLY A 381 26.07 -4.29 18.05
N GLU A 382 27.21 -4.16 18.73
CA GLU A 382 27.37 -3.24 19.86
C GLU A 382 27.12 -1.79 19.46
N ALA A 383 27.75 -1.30 18.39
CA ALA A 383 27.54 0.06 17.91
C ALA A 383 26.08 0.34 17.56
N CYS A 384 25.40 -0.59 16.89
CA CYS A 384 23.97 -0.43 16.54
C CYS A 384 23.08 -0.47 17.78
N ALA A 385 23.33 -1.38 18.73
CA ALA A 385 22.58 -1.49 19.97
C ALA A 385 22.83 -0.33 20.95
N ALA A 386 23.99 0.32 20.86
CA ALA A 386 24.36 1.50 21.64
C ALA A 386 23.93 2.83 20.99
N THR A 387 23.57 2.84 19.71
CA THR A 387 23.18 4.06 19.01
C THR A 387 21.80 4.51 19.47
N ALA A 388 21.72 5.66 20.16
CA ALA A 388 20.46 6.27 20.53
C ALA A 388 19.75 6.92 19.32
N ASP A 389 18.42 6.94 19.33
CA ASP A 389 17.62 7.65 18.34
C ASP A 389 17.58 9.17 18.61
N VAL A 390 16.83 9.91 17.79
CA VAL A 390 16.68 11.37 17.92
C VAL A 390 16.06 11.83 19.25
N ARG A 391 15.46 10.92 20.02
CA ARG A 391 14.91 11.18 21.36
C ARG A 391 15.83 10.71 22.48
N GLY A 392 17.02 10.20 22.15
CA GLY A 392 17.93 9.63 23.13
C GLY A 392 17.56 8.20 23.56
N ARG A 393 16.62 7.53 22.89
CA ARG A 393 16.21 6.17 23.23
C ARG A 393 17.12 5.15 22.55
N LEU A 394 17.49 4.09 23.25
CA LEU A 394 18.22 2.94 22.68
C LEU A 394 17.24 1.96 22.00
N PRO A 395 17.73 1.06 21.12
CA PRO A 395 16.90 -0.01 20.57
C PRO A 395 16.27 -0.86 21.67
N LEU A 396 16.97 -1.08 22.79
CA LEU A 396 16.39 -1.79 23.93
C LEU A 396 15.13 -1.08 24.45
N HIS A 397 15.17 0.24 24.61
CA HIS A 397 14.02 1.04 25.05
C HIS A 397 12.83 0.84 24.11
N ARG A 398 13.07 0.87 22.78
CA ARG A 398 12.03 0.62 21.77
C ARG A 398 11.42 -0.77 21.86
N ALA A 399 12.24 -1.80 22.09
CA ALA A 399 11.76 -3.17 22.29
C ALA A 399 10.89 -3.31 23.54
N LEU A 400 11.03 -2.42 24.53
CA LEU A 400 10.24 -2.47 25.76
C LEU A 400 8.92 -1.71 25.68
N GLU A 401 8.77 -0.76 24.76
CA GLU A 401 7.55 0.07 24.60
C GLU A 401 6.41 -0.65 23.86
N VAL A 402 6.69 -1.69 23.09
CA VAL A 402 5.70 -2.32 22.17
C VAL A 402 4.48 -2.91 22.90
N ALA A 403 4.61 -3.26 24.18
CA ALA A 403 3.57 -3.93 24.96
C ALA A 403 2.26 -3.14 25.15
N ASP A 404 2.29 -1.81 25.02
CA ASP A 404 1.16 -0.97 25.46
C ASP A 404 0.00 -0.89 24.46
N THR A 405 0.18 -1.36 23.22
CA THR A 405 -0.79 -1.10 22.16
C THR A 405 -1.89 -2.15 22.01
N SER A 406 -1.63 -3.43 22.32
CA SER A 406 -2.59 -4.53 22.12
C SER A 406 -3.53 -4.76 23.31
N THR A 407 -3.07 -4.51 24.53
CA THR A 407 -3.89 -4.63 25.75
C THR A 407 -4.84 -3.47 25.98
N SER A 408 -4.55 -2.28 25.44
CA SER A 408 -5.39 -1.10 25.62
C SER A 408 -6.54 -1.02 24.59
N ARG A 409 -6.34 -1.48 23.35
CA ARG A 409 -7.36 -1.37 22.27
C ARG A 409 -8.42 -2.48 22.26
N THR A 410 -8.06 -3.69 22.69
CA THR A 410 -9.03 -4.79 22.83
C THR A 410 -10.14 -4.46 23.84
N PHE A 411 -9.89 -3.54 24.78
CA PHE A 411 -10.88 -3.12 25.78
C PHE A 411 -11.96 -2.15 25.22
N GLU A 412 -11.71 -1.44 24.12
CA GLU A 412 -12.70 -0.53 23.52
C GLU A 412 -13.64 -1.24 22.52
N MET A 413 -13.17 -2.28 21.81
CA MET A 413 -14.03 -3.00 20.85
C MET A 413 -15.00 -3.98 21.50
N ASP A 414 -14.63 -4.64 22.60
CA ASP A 414 -15.53 -5.58 23.29
C ASP A 414 -16.69 -4.89 24.03
N VAL A 415 -16.61 -3.57 24.27
CA VAL A 415 -17.70 -2.81 24.89
C VAL A 415 -18.76 -2.36 23.86
N MET A 416 -18.48 -2.47 22.56
CA MET A 416 -19.40 -2.06 21.49
C MET A 416 -20.20 -3.20 20.82
N LEU A 417 -19.94 -4.47 21.15
CA LEU A 417 -20.57 -5.62 20.48
C LEU A 417 -21.65 -6.36 21.30
N ASP A 418 -22.04 -5.87 22.48
CA ASP A 418 -23.24 -6.33 23.19
C ASP A 418 -24.52 -5.65 22.64
N PHE A 419 -24.76 -5.76 21.32
CA PHE A 419 -26.07 -5.51 20.74
C PHE A 419 -26.74 -6.84 20.43
N ASP A 420 -27.66 -7.23 21.33
CA ASP A 420 -28.57 -8.36 21.18
C ASP A 420 -29.30 -8.34 19.82
N VAL A 421 -28.87 -9.20 18.88
CA VAL A 421 -29.70 -9.58 17.74
C VAL A 421 -30.39 -10.89 18.11
N ALA A 422 -31.62 -10.76 18.58
CA ALA A 422 -32.54 -11.86 18.77
C ALA A 422 -32.72 -12.64 17.45
N THR A 423 -32.56 -13.95 17.56
CA THR A 423 -32.81 -14.95 16.53
C THR A 423 -34.28 -14.99 16.11
N ASP A 424 -34.56 -14.90 14.81
CA ASP A 424 -35.75 -15.50 14.19
C ASP A 424 -35.30 -16.26 12.94
N VAL A 425 -35.27 -17.59 13.06
CA VAL A 425 -35.07 -18.53 11.95
C VAL A 425 -36.39 -19.27 11.76
N GLU A 426 -37.19 -18.82 10.80
CA GLU A 426 -38.29 -19.63 10.28
C GLU A 426 -37.72 -20.69 9.33
N SER A 427 -37.94 -21.95 9.70
CA SER A 427 -37.62 -23.13 8.89
C SER A 427 -38.86 -23.51 8.08
N GLU A 428 -38.82 -23.29 6.76
CA GLU A 428 -39.80 -23.88 5.85
C GLU A 428 -39.34 -25.25 5.33
N VAL A 429 -40.20 -26.23 5.60
CA VAL A 429 -40.15 -27.62 5.17
C VAL A 429 -40.78 -27.72 3.79
N VAL A 430 -40.05 -28.23 2.80
CA VAL A 430 -40.67 -28.69 1.54
C VAL A 430 -40.42 -30.19 1.37
N ASN A 431 -41.47 -30.96 1.67
CA ASN A 431 -41.66 -32.34 1.25
C ASN A 431 -42.25 -32.34 -0.17
N ALA A 432 -41.69 -33.15 -1.07
CA ALA A 432 -42.46 -33.75 -2.16
C ALA A 432 -41.87 -35.12 -2.53
N THR A 433 -42.70 -36.15 -2.35
CA THR A 433 -42.48 -37.57 -2.63
C THR A 433 -43.15 -37.93 -3.98
N MET A 434 -42.70 -39.05 -4.58
CA MET A 434 -43.40 -40.00 -5.49
C MET A 434 -42.76 -40.15 -6.91
N PRO A 435 -42.93 -41.29 -7.63
CA PRO A 435 -41.93 -42.37 -7.63
C PRO A 435 -41.51 -42.88 -9.05
N SER A 436 -40.55 -43.81 -9.04
CA SER A 436 -40.09 -44.78 -10.08
C SER A 436 -41.25 -45.52 -10.81
N PRO A 437 -41.10 -46.30 -11.93
CA PRO A 437 -39.88 -46.98 -12.43
C PRO A 437 -39.68 -47.17 -13.97
N SER A 438 -38.45 -47.52 -14.37
CA SER A 438 -38.21 -48.61 -15.36
C SER A 438 -36.74 -49.07 -15.40
N GLU A 439 -36.62 -50.39 -15.49
CA GLU A 439 -35.48 -51.31 -15.66
C GLU A 439 -34.69 -51.00 -16.97
N ALA A 440 -33.46 -51.43 -17.27
CA ALA A 440 -32.61 -52.51 -16.80
C ALA A 440 -31.14 -52.28 -17.26
N ASN A 441 -30.22 -53.04 -16.65
CA ASN A 441 -28.97 -53.57 -17.21
C ASN A 441 -27.71 -52.68 -17.34
N SER A 442 -26.81 -52.90 -16.38
CA SER A 442 -25.53 -53.60 -16.58
C SER A 442 -24.29 -52.86 -16.03
N SER A 443 -23.32 -53.68 -15.62
CA SER A 443 -21.92 -53.34 -15.35
C SER A 443 -21.58 -52.80 -13.96
N VAL A 444 -21.34 -53.78 -13.09
CA VAL A 444 -20.49 -53.77 -11.90
C VAL A 444 -19.22 -52.92 -12.08
N THR A 445 -19.14 -51.81 -11.36
CA THR A 445 -17.88 -51.20 -10.90
C THR A 445 -18.11 -50.68 -9.49
N ALA A 446 -17.37 -51.25 -8.53
CA ALA A 446 -17.43 -50.87 -7.13
C ALA A 446 -16.99 -49.40 -6.95
N PRO A 447 -17.75 -48.56 -6.25
CA PRO A 447 -17.24 -47.26 -5.84
C PRO A 447 -16.32 -47.46 -4.64
N ILE A 448 -15.06 -47.09 -4.81
CA ILE A 448 -14.16 -46.81 -3.69
C ILE A 448 -14.80 -45.66 -2.92
N ALA A 449 -15.38 -45.97 -1.76
CA ALA A 449 -15.84 -44.99 -0.80
C ALA A 449 -14.60 -44.27 -0.23
N GLU A 450 -14.16 -43.24 -0.94
CA GLU A 450 -13.20 -42.26 -0.44
C GLU A 450 -13.88 -41.54 0.72
N THR A 451 -13.60 -42.05 1.92
CA THR A 451 -14.04 -41.44 3.17
C THR A 451 -13.24 -40.14 3.30
N VAL A 452 -13.78 -39.05 2.74
CA VAL A 452 -13.33 -37.69 3.05
C VAL A 452 -13.63 -37.49 4.53
N ARG A 453 -12.68 -37.92 5.37
CA ARG A 453 -12.56 -37.43 6.74
C ARG A 453 -12.28 -35.94 6.61
N THR A 454 -13.34 -35.15 6.63
CA THR A 454 -13.27 -33.78 7.12
C THR A 454 -12.65 -33.88 8.52
N ARG A 455 -11.33 -33.64 8.61
CA ARG A 455 -10.67 -33.33 9.87
C ARG A 455 -11.43 -32.12 10.41
N ARG A 456 -12.33 -32.39 11.35
CA ARG A 456 -12.82 -31.39 12.27
C ARG A 456 -11.57 -30.89 12.98
N ILE A 457 -11.04 -29.77 12.50
CA ILE A 457 -10.04 -28.99 13.22
C ILE A 457 -10.81 -28.50 14.43
N GLU A 458 -10.79 -29.28 15.50
CA GLU A 458 -11.09 -28.77 16.82
C GLU A 458 -10.06 -27.66 17.03
N GLY A 459 -10.53 -26.42 16.93
CA GLY A 459 -9.71 -25.24 17.12
C GLY A 459 -9.10 -25.32 18.51
N THR A 460 -7.81 -25.65 18.57
CA THR A 460 -6.92 -25.16 19.61
C THR A 460 -7.08 -23.65 19.61
N VAL A 461 -7.95 -23.15 20.49
CA VAL A 461 -8.04 -21.73 20.84
C VAL A 461 -6.61 -21.27 21.11
N MET A 462 -6.21 -20.32 20.29
CA MET A 462 -4.85 -20.06 19.86
C MET A 462 -3.87 -19.88 21.01
N ASP A 463 -2.80 -20.66 20.97
CA ASP A 463 -1.48 -20.42 21.57
C ASP A 463 -0.78 -19.19 20.93
N GLY A 464 -1.57 -18.20 20.49
CA GLY A 464 -1.15 -17.06 19.68
C GLY A 464 -0.56 -15.94 20.53
N TYR A 465 -1.03 -15.77 21.76
CA TYR A 465 -0.55 -14.72 22.68
C TYR A 465 0.86 -14.97 23.22
N THR A 466 1.36 -16.20 23.20
CA THR A 466 2.70 -16.55 23.71
C THR A 466 3.81 -16.21 22.72
N ARG A 467 3.49 -16.10 21.41
CA ARG A 467 4.50 -15.83 20.37
C ARG A 467 5.04 -14.41 20.37
N PRO A 468 4.22 -13.35 20.52
CA PRO A 468 4.70 -11.97 20.58
C PRO A 468 5.73 -11.73 21.68
N GLN A 469 5.38 -12.10 22.92
CA GLN A 469 6.28 -11.95 24.08
C GLN A 469 7.58 -12.76 23.90
N LYS A 470 7.52 -13.93 23.27
CA LYS A 470 8.70 -14.76 22.98
C LYS A 470 9.62 -14.08 21.98
N ASN A 471 9.09 -13.51 20.89
CA ASN A 471 9.87 -12.77 19.91
C ASN A 471 10.56 -11.55 20.57
N ARG A 472 9.80 -10.80 21.37
CA ARG A 472 10.31 -9.65 22.11
C ARG A 472 11.41 -10.03 23.09
N ALA A 473 11.22 -11.08 23.90
CA ALA A 473 12.26 -11.57 24.80
C ALA A 473 13.53 -12.00 24.05
N GLN A 474 13.39 -12.60 22.87
CA GLN A 474 14.55 -12.94 22.02
C GLN A 474 15.25 -11.71 21.47
N ILE A 475 14.52 -10.71 20.97
CA ILE A 475 15.10 -9.44 20.51
C ILE A 475 15.85 -8.75 21.66
N VAL A 476 15.22 -8.64 22.83
CA VAL A 476 15.84 -8.04 24.01
C VAL A 476 17.10 -8.80 24.41
N LYS A 477 17.05 -10.14 24.41
CA LYS A 477 18.24 -10.98 24.66
C LYS A 477 19.37 -10.70 23.67
N THR A 478 19.07 -10.57 22.38
CA THR A 478 20.07 -10.26 21.34
C THR A 478 20.64 -8.85 21.52
N LEU A 479 19.81 -7.85 21.80
CA LEU A 479 20.25 -6.48 22.07
C LEU A 479 21.15 -6.40 23.32
N LEU A 480 20.80 -7.09 24.40
CA LEU A 480 21.60 -7.16 25.62
C LEU A 480 22.90 -7.94 25.44
N LYS A 481 22.93 -8.93 24.54
CA LYS A 481 24.16 -9.62 24.15
C LYS A 481 25.12 -8.65 23.45
N TRP A 482 24.60 -7.75 22.61
CA TRP A 482 25.40 -6.78 21.88
C TRP A 482 25.81 -5.57 22.73
N HIS A 483 24.91 -5.05 23.57
CA HIS A 483 25.19 -3.89 24.42
C HIS A 483 24.58 -4.08 25.82
N PRO A 484 25.26 -4.80 26.74
CA PRO A 484 24.76 -5.10 28.09
C PRO A 484 24.40 -3.86 28.91
N GLN A 485 25.15 -2.76 28.74
CA GLN A 485 24.95 -1.49 29.45
C GLN A 485 23.58 -0.85 29.13
N ALA A 486 22.93 -1.26 28.04
CA ALA A 486 21.58 -0.81 27.73
C ALA A 486 20.59 -1.15 28.86
N ALA A 487 20.76 -2.28 29.57
CA ALA A 487 19.92 -2.63 30.71
C ALA A 487 20.01 -1.60 31.83
N ALA A 488 21.21 -1.04 32.07
CA ALA A 488 21.46 -0.02 33.08
C ALA A 488 21.04 1.41 32.64
N THR A 489 20.91 1.64 31.33
CA THR A 489 20.68 2.98 30.77
C THR A 489 19.21 3.37 30.90
N PRO A 490 18.86 4.43 31.66
CA PRO A 490 17.48 4.84 31.86
C PRO A 490 16.85 5.38 30.57
N PHE A 491 15.51 5.37 30.51
CA PHE A 491 14.79 6.06 29.44
C PHE A 491 15.02 7.58 29.53
N PRO A 492 14.85 8.33 28.41
CA PRO A 492 14.91 9.80 28.43
C PRO A 492 13.92 10.45 29.40
N GLU A 493 12.77 9.80 29.62
CA GLU A 493 11.76 10.22 30.59
C GLU A 493 12.12 9.89 32.06
N GLY A 494 13.23 9.19 32.27
CA GLY A 494 13.59 8.59 33.55
C GLY A 494 13.09 7.15 33.68
N GLY A 495 13.46 6.50 34.78
CA GLY A 495 13.11 5.10 35.03
C GLY A 495 14.01 4.12 34.28
N SER A 496 14.23 2.97 34.89
CA SER A 496 15.06 1.93 34.32
C SER A 496 14.30 1.04 33.33
N PRO A 497 15.01 0.39 32.37
CA PRO A 497 14.47 -0.69 31.56
C PRO A 497 13.69 -1.75 32.35
N LEU A 498 14.19 -2.15 33.53
CA LEU A 498 13.50 -3.11 34.39
C LEU A 498 12.14 -2.56 34.89
N VAL A 499 12.13 -1.33 35.39
CA VAL A 499 10.90 -0.66 35.88
C VAL A 499 9.87 -0.53 34.75
N HIS A 500 10.29 -0.11 33.57
CA HIS A 500 9.40 0.03 32.42
C HIS A 500 8.83 -1.33 31.98
N ALA A 501 9.67 -2.37 31.93
CA ALA A 501 9.20 -3.72 31.62
C ALA A 501 8.18 -4.23 32.64
N ILE A 502 8.35 -3.91 33.93
CA ILE A 502 7.38 -4.26 34.98
C ILE A 502 6.06 -3.50 34.77
N GLY A 503 6.12 -2.18 34.57
CA GLY A 503 4.94 -1.35 34.32
C GLY A 503 4.09 -1.86 33.16
N ASN A 504 4.75 -2.38 32.12
CA ASN A 504 4.11 -2.90 30.91
C ASN A 504 3.77 -4.41 31.02
N GLY A 505 3.75 -4.98 32.23
CA GLY A 505 3.32 -6.37 32.46
C GLY A 505 4.30 -7.44 31.97
N GLY A 506 5.60 -7.14 31.91
CA GLY A 506 6.63 -8.12 31.54
C GLY A 506 6.67 -9.33 32.49
N SER A 507 6.99 -10.50 31.96
CA SER A 507 7.04 -11.74 32.72
C SER A 507 8.47 -12.13 33.14
N TRP A 508 8.59 -12.79 34.30
CA TRP A 508 9.86 -13.36 34.76
C TRP A 508 10.26 -14.61 33.97
N HIS A 509 9.28 -15.40 33.52
CA HIS A 509 9.47 -16.58 32.68
C HIS A 509 8.66 -16.47 31.39
N THR A 510 9.16 -17.05 30.30
CA THR A 510 8.32 -17.28 29.12
C THR A 510 7.39 -18.48 29.37
N ALA A 511 6.19 -18.48 28.79
CA ALA A 511 5.24 -19.61 28.86
C ALA A 511 5.86 -20.99 28.56
N ASP A 512 6.93 -21.04 27.76
CA ASP A 512 7.75 -22.24 27.51
C ASP A 512 8.76 -22.53 28.66
N CYS A 513 8.30 -22.57 29.91
CA CYS A 513 9.16 -22.71 31.10
C CYS A 513 10.01 -24.00 31.10
N ASN A 514 9.61 -25.03 30.35
CA ASN A 514 10.34 -26.29 30.22
C ASN A 514 11.70 -26.18 29.51
N ASN A 515 11.95 -25.11 28.75
CA ASN A 515 13.15 -24.99 27.93
C ASN A 515 14.24 -24.09 28.53
N GLY A 516 14.09 -23.64 29.78
CA GLY A 516 15.04 -22.73 30.42
C GLY A 516 15.08 -21.34 29.76
N ASN A 517 14.03 -20.98 29.03
CA ASN A 517 13.90 -19.66 28.43
C ASN A 517 13.58 -18.63 29.52
N MET A 518 14.41 -17.60 29.59
CA MET A 518 14.26 -16.50 30.54
C MET A 518 13.20 -15.54 30.05
N GLY A 519 12.32 -15.09 30.95
CA GLY A 519 11.39 -14.01 30.65
C GLY A 519 12.09 -12.65 30.60
N LEU A 520 11.34 -11.65 30.18
CA LEU A 520 11.84 -10.30 29.97
C LEU A 520 12.46 -9.68 31.23
N LEU A 521 11.80 -9.84 32.38
CA LEU A 521 12.28 -9.28 33.64
C LEU A 521 13.57 -9.95 34.10
N GLN A 522 13.66 -11.28 33.93
CA GLN A 522 14.85 -12.03 34.30
C GLN A 522 16.05 -11.63 33.43
N LEU A 523 15.85 -11.42 32.13
CA LEU A 523 16.90 -10.94 31.23
C LEU A 523 17.45 -9.59 31.68
N LEU A 524 16.57 -8.61 31.92
CA LEU A 524 16.98 -7.27 32.36
C LEU A 524 17.68 -7.30 33.72
N TRP A 525 17.12 -8.05 34.68
CA TRP A 525 17.69 -8.19 36.02
C TRP A 525 19.10 -8.82 36.02
N MET A 526 19.37 -9.80 35.15
CA MET A 526 20.71 -10.40 35.07
C MET A 526 21.77 -9.42 34.57
N HIS A 527 21.40 -8.45 33.74
CA HIS A 527 22.32 -7.49 33.15
C HIS A 527 22.46 -6.19 33.96
N ALA A 528 21.46 -5.84 34.78
CA ALA A 528 21.50 -4.68 35.68
C ALA A 528 20.77 -4.98 37.02
N PRO A 529 21.30 -5.86 37.87
CA PRO A 529 20.63 -6.28 39.10
C PRO A 529 20.43 -5.15 40.11
N GLU A 530 21.30 -4.14 40.11
CA GLU A 530 21.22 -2.94 40.92
C GLU A 530 19.91 -2.16 40.71
N GLN A 531 19.33 -2.20 39.52
CA GLN A 531 18.07 -1.50 39.25
C GLN A 531 16.89 -2.06 40.04
N SER A 532 16.98 -3.31 40.51
CA SER A 532 15.93 -3.90 41.35
C SER A 532 15.81 -3.24 42.73
N VAL A 533 16.84 -2.51 43.16
CA VAL A 533 16.89 -1.81 44.44
C VAL A 533 16.72 -0.30 44.33
N GLU A 534 16.59 0.23 43.12
CA GLU A 534 16.39 1.66 42.90
C GLU A 534 14.89 1.97 42.83
N PRO A 535 14.37 2.91 43.62
CA PRO A 535 12.99 3.35 43.48
C PRO A 535 12.82 4.03 42.12
N ASP A 536 11.72 3.73 41.44
CA ASP A 536 11.37 4.39 40.20
C ASP A 536 11.22 5.91 40.44
N PRO A 537 11.93 6.78 39.70
CA PRO A 537 11.86 8.22 39.92
C PRO A 537 10.45 8.81 39.70
N SER A 538 9.60 8.16 38.90
CA SER A 538 8.27 8.69 38.58
C SER A 538 7.22 8.36 39.64
N THR A 539 7.22 7.13 40.16
CA THR A 539 6.25 6.63 41.13
C THR A 539 6.76 6.63 42.58
N GLY A 540 8.09 6.69 42.78
CA GLY A 540 8.75 6.48 44.06
C GLY A 540 8.69 5.02 44.55
N LEU A 541 8.14 4.10 43.75
CA LEU A 541 7.97 2.70 44.13
C LEU A 541 9.19 1.87 43.75
N TYR A 542 9.55 0.92 44.61
CA TYR A 542 10.53 -0.11 44.25
C TYR A 542 9.96 -1.05 43.18
N PRO A 543 10.78 -1.67 42.32
CA PRO A 543 10.34 -2.57 41.26
C PRO A 543 9.39 -3.68 41.71
N PHE A 544 9.63 -4.31 42.87
CA PHE A 544 8.72 -5.34 43.39
C PHE A 544 7.36 -4.77 43.85
N MET A 545 7.33 -3.53 44.35
CA MET A 545 6.09 -2.85 44.71
C MET A 545 5.32 -2.46 43.46
N LEU A 546 6.02 -1.92 42.45
CA LEU A 546 5.44 -1.60 41.17
C LEU A 546 4.82 -2.83 40.51
N ALA A 547 5.52 -3.97 40.52
CA ALA A 547 4.98 -5.24 40.01
C ALA A 547 3.65 -5.64 40.67
N ALA A 548 3.50 -5.39 41.97
CA ALA A 548 2.25 -5.66 42.69
C ALA A 548 1.10 -4.70 42.31
N THR A 549 1.39 -3.54 41.72
CA THR A 549 0.40 -2.55 41.29
C THR A 549 -0.07 -2.75 39.84
N VAL A 550 0.62 -3.58 39.06
CA VAL A 550 0.24 -3.85 37.66
C VAL A 550 -1.14 -4.49 37.64
N SER A 551 -2.08 -3.82 36.98
CA SER A 551 -3.46 -4.29 36.89
C SER A 551 -3.54 -5.49 35.96
N VAL A 552 -3.72 -6.68 36.53
CA VAL A 552 -4.01 -7.88 35.76
C VAL A 552 -5.51 -7.99 35.54
N GLY A 553 -5.95 -8.08 34.28
CA GLY A 553 -7.36 -8.32 33.96
C GLY A 553 -7.90 -9.52 34.75
N TRP A 554 -9.08 -9.39 35.35
CA TRP A 554 -9.58 -10.40 36.30
C TRP A 554 -9.83 -11.78 35.66
N ARG A 555 -9.98 -11.82 34.34
CA ARG A 555 -10.14 -13.04 33.52
C ARG A 555 -8.82 -13.61 33.01
N ASP A 556 -7.72 -12.92 33.23
CA ASP A 556 -6.47 -13.24 32.59
C ASP A 556 -5.68 -14.28 33.41
N ARG A 557 -5.13 -15.29 32.73
CA ARG A 557 -4.31 -16.34 33.38
C ARG A 557 -3.02 -15.76 33.99
N ASN A 558 -2.71 -14.51 33.66
CA ASN A 558 -1.51 -13.77 34.05
C ASN A 558 -1.47 -13.36 35.53
N LYS A 559 -2.49 -13.67 36.35
CA LYS A 559 -2.44 -13.36 37.81
C LYS A 559 -1.28 -14.05 38.51
N PHE A 560 -0.88 -15.23 38.03
CA PHE A 560 0.28 -15.94 38.55
C PHE A 560 1.59 -15.23 38.21
N GLU A 561 1.66 -14.54 37.07
CA GLU A 561 2.87 -13.83 36.63
C GLU A 561 3.19 -12.65 37.56
N VAL A 562 2.20 -11.87 38.00
CA VAL A 562 2.44 -10.78 38.96
C VAL A 562 2.97 -11.31 40.29
N ILE A 563 2.35 -12.35 40.84
CA ILE A 563 2.81 -12.97 42.10
C ILE A 563 4.24 -13.51 41.92
N GLU A 564 4.50 -14.16 40.80
CA GLU A 564 5.81 -14.72 40.48
C GLU A 564 6.88 -13.65 40.28
N ASN A 565 6.56 -12.55 39.60
CA ASN A 565 7.44 -11.40 39.41
C ASN A 565 7.82 -10.79 40.77
N VAL A 566 6.83 -10.51 41.62
CA VAL A 566 7.03 -9.98 42.98
C VAL A 566 7.88 -10.94 43.80
N TYR A 567 7.51 -12.22 43.82
CA TYR A 567 8.22 -13.24 44.57
C TYR A 567 9.68 -13.37 44.13
N ASN A 568 9.95 -13.44 42.83
CA ASN A 568 11.30 -13.60 42.31
C ASN A 568 12.17 -12.36 42.57
N LEU A 569 11.64 -11.14 42.42
CA LEU A 569 12.34 -9.91 42.77
C LEU A 569 12.72 -9.87 44.27
N LEU A 570 11.76 -10.18 45.15
CA LEU A 570 11.99 -10.25 46.60
C LEU A 570 12.96 -11.36 46.98
N ARG A 571 12.88 -12.53 46.33
CA ARG A 571 13.78 -13.65 46.56
C ARG A 571 15.22 -13.30 46.21
N LYS A 572 15.43 -12.50 45.16
CA LYS A 572 16.77 -12.05 44.75
C LYS A 572 17.32 -10.96 45.67
N ASN A 573 16.46 -10.10 46.19
CA ASN A 573 16.86 -8.99 47.07
C ASN A 573 15.96 -8.90 48.31
N PRO A 574 16.10 -9.84 49.27
CA PRO A 574 15.25 -9.88 50.47
C PRO A 574 15.42 -8.64 51.36
N GLN A 575 16.57 -7.95 51.23
CA GLN A 575 16.87 -6.71 51.96
C GLN A 575 15.89 -5.57 51.64
N LEU A 576 15.23 -5.60 50.46
CA LEU A 576 14.26 -4.58 50.06
C LEU A 576 13.03 -4.53 50.95
N VAL A 577 12.63 -5.66 51.52
CA VAL A 577 11.52 -5.71 52.49
C VAL A 577 11.89 -4.89 53.72
N PHE A 578 13.13 -5.00 54.20
CA PHE A 578 13.59 -4.26 55.37
C PHE A 578 13.82 -2.78 55.06
N GLY A 579 14.39 -2.47 53.88
CA GLY A 579 14.62 -1.09 53.44
C GLY A 579 13.33 -0.31 53.21
N ALA A 580 12.30 -0.93 52.62
CA ALA A 580 11.01 -0.29 52.36
C ALA A 580 10.16 -0.08 53.63
N LEU A 581 10.36 -0.91 54.68
CA LEU A 581 9.62 -0.82 55.93
C LEU A 581 10.23 0.15 56.95
N LEU A 582 11.50 0.50 56.79
CA LEU A 582 12.16 1.47 57.66
C LEU A 582 11.87 2.89 57.14
N PRO A 583 11.16 3.75 57.90
CA PRO A 583 10.94 5.12 57.49
C PRO A 583 12.29 5.81 57.26
N ALA A 584 12.42 6.56 56.17
CA ALA A 584 13.64 7.25 55.71
C ALA A 584 14.19 8.35 56.66
N ASN A 585 13.89 8.27 57.95
CA ASN A 585 14.13 9.31 58.94
C ASN A 585 15.60 9.46 59.39
N ASN A 586 16.57 8.73 58.83
CA ASN A 586 17.95 8.73 59.33
C ASN A 586 19.05 8.94 58.26
N ALA A 587 18.76 9.54 57.10
CA ALA A 587 19.79 9.92 56.13
C ALA A 587 19.80 11.44 55.90
N VAL A 588 20.52 12.16 56.78
CA VAL A 588 21.10 13.50 56.54
C VAL A 588 22.60 13.38 56.71
#